data_AF-A0A1V8SX80-F1
#
_entry.id   AF-A0A1V8SX80-F1
#
_cell.length_a   1.000
_cell.length_b   1.000
_cell.length_c   1.000
_cell.angle_alpha   90.00
_cell.angle_beta   90.00
_cell.angle_gamma   90.00
#
_symmetry.space_group_name_H-M   'P 1'
#
loop_
_entity.id
_entity.type
_entity.pdbx_description
1 polymer ?
#
loop_
_entity_poly.entity_id
_entity_poly.type
_entity_poly.pdbx_seq_one_letter_code
_entity_poly.pdbx_strand_id
1 'polypeptide(L)'
;MSVQFDDRPDILRRQSSRMYGSGSQTGVSTPRSQAVSRPLTLTHGSLEYTFLIPTALHFSANQLKDAFVATLPQPTDELAQDDEPSSVAELVARYIGFAARELEEGDDPGSYEEVLKIVLHEFERAFLRGNEVHAIAASLPGIVDKKLVTVRSYYAARSAVGRPIKAHESALLREAADDNACLYAVFGGQGNIE
;
A
#
# COMPACT_ATOMS: atom_id res chain seq x y z
N MET A 1 -40.61 -65.46 36.17
CA MET A 1 -39.60 -66.20 36.94
C MET A 1 -38.44 -65.23 37.16
N SER A 2 -38.22 -64.61 38.32
CA SER A 2 -38.90 -64.75 39.62
C SER A 2 -38.72 -63.47 40.47
N VAL A 3 -39.81 -63.03 41.13
CA VAL A 3 -39.97 -62.44 42.49
C VAL A 3 -38.72 -62.03 43.33
N GLN A 4 -38.70 -61.01 44.22
CA GLN A 4 -39.70 -60.03 44.73
C GLN A 4 -39.07 -58.97 45.71
N PHE A 5 -39.83 -57.89 46.03
CA PHE A 5 -39.85 -57.10 47.31
C PHE A 5 -38.57 -56.33 47.75
N ASP A 6 -38.57 -55.24 48.54
CA ASP A 6 -39.60 -54.28 49.08
C ASP A 6 -38.87 -53.02 49.65
N ASP A 7 -39.43 -51.84 49.96
CA ASP A 7 -40.68 -51.14 49.55
C ASP A 7 -40.48 -49.60 49.70
N ARG A 8 -41.10 -48.95 50.71
CA ARG A 8 -41.17 -47.49 50.98
C ARG A 8 -41.39 -47.25 52.51
N PRO A 9 -41.79 -46.04 53.04
CA PRO A 9 -41.90 -44.68 52.47
C PRO A 9 -41.40 -43.51 53.38
N ASP A 10 -41.47 -42.28 52.83
CA ASP A 10 -41.58 -40.95 53.50
C ASP A 10 -40.42 -40.47 54.42
N ILE A 11 -40.12 -39.16 54.64
CA ILE A 11 -40.99 -38.06 55.07
C ILE A 11 -40.53 -36.66 54.58
N LEU A 12 -41.55 -35.82 54.38
CA LEU A 12 -41.65 -34.39 54.04
C LEU A 12 -40.69 -33.35 54.71
N ARG A 13 -40.54 -32.21 53.97
CA ARG A 13 -40.66 -30.79 54.42
C ARG A 13 -39.43 -29.97 54.88
N ARG A 14 -39.02 -28.99 54.03
CA ARG A 14 -39.06 -27.51 54.23
C ARG A 14 -38.30 -26.81 53.07
N GLN A 15 -38.86 -25.78 52.40
CA GLN A 15 -38.64 -24.35 52.67
C GLN A 15 -37.20 -24.01 53.16
N SER A 16 -36.45 -23.06 52.61
CA SER A 16 -36.74 -22.00 51.63
C SER A 16 -35.48 -21.17 51.40
N SER A 17 -35.23 -20.63 50.19
CA SER A 17 -34.81 -19.22 49.99
C SER A 17 -34.66 -18.88 48.50
N ARG A 18 -34.92 -17.62 48.14
CA ARG A 18 -34.52 -17.03 46.86
C ARG A 18 -33.04 -16.65 46.92
N MET A 19 -32.28 -16.89 45.85
CA MET A 19 -31.31 -15.92 45.37
C MET A 19 -31.35 -15.84 43.85
N TYR A 20 -31.27 -14.62 43.33
CA TYR A 20 -31.28 -14.35 41.90
C TYR A 20 -29.96 -14.81 41.29
N GLY A 21 -30.04 -15.72 40.33
CA GLY A 21 -28.93 -16.03 39.43
C GLY A 21 -28.66 -14.85 38.48
N SER A 22 -28.09 -13.78 39.02
CA SER A 22 -27.46 -12.71 38.24
C SER A 22 -26.20 -13.28 37.60
N GLY A 23 -26.37 -14.10 36.56
CA GLY A 23 -25.30 -14.49 35.68
C GLY A 23 -24.77 -13.24 34.99
N SER A 24 -23.70 -12.66 35.54
CA SER A 24 -22.89 -11.68 34.83
C SER A 24 -22.23 -12.40 33.65
N GLN A 25 -22.96 -12.50 32.54
CA GLN A 25 -22.33 -12.59 31.24
C GLN A 25 -21.52 -11.31 31.07
N THR A 26 -20.27 -11.35 31.53
CA THR A 26 -19.25 -10.44 31.05
C THR A 26 -19.12 -10.73 29.57
N GLY A 27 -19.79 -9.90 28.77
CA GLY A 27 -19.64 -9.93 27.32
C GLY A 27 -18.19 -9.65 26.99
N VAL A 28 -17.41 -10.71 26.77
CA VAL A 28 -16.07 -10.63 26.16
C VAL A 28 -16.26 -10.34 24.67
N SER A 29 -16.88 -9.18 24.41
CA SER A 29 -16.68 -8.43 23.18
C SER A 29 -15.26 -7.91 23.26
N THR A 30 -14.29 -8.76 22.91
CA THR A 30 -12.96 -8.28 22.53
C THR A 30 -13.21 -7.18 21.49
N PRO A 31 -12.86 -5.91 21.74
CA PRO A 31 -13.08 -4.88 20.74
C PRO A 31 -12.23 -5.31 19.54
N ARG A 32 -12.91 -5.69 18.46
CA ARG A 32 -12.28 -5.87 17.16
C ARG A 32 -11.86 -4.47 16.74
N SER A 33 -10.69 -4.04 17.19
CA SER A 33 -10.11 -2.76 16.84
C SER A 33 -10.08 -2.68 15.33
N GLN A 34 -11.06 -1.96 14.77
CA GLN A 34 -10.98 -1.53 13.39
C GLN A 34 -9.67 -0.76 13.31
N ALA A 35 -8.77 -1.18 12.42
CA ALA A 35 -7.50 -0.51 12.26
C ALA A 35 -7.78 0.92 11.81
N VAL A 36 -7.73 1.87 12.75
CA VAL A 36 -8.01 3.27 12.46
C VAL A 36 -6.88 3.78 11.58
N SER A 37 -7.20 4.10 10.34
CA SER A 37 -6.27 4.79 9.46
C SER A 37 -6.30 6.30 9.73
N ARG A 38 -5.14 6.93 9.68
CA ARG A 38 -4.96 8.38 9.80
C ARG A 38 -4.47 8.92 8.46
N PRO A 39 -4.86 10.16 8.07
CA PRO A 39 -4.32 10.79 6.89
C PRO A 39 -2.81 11.05 7.06
N LEU A 40 -2.08 10.85 5.97
CA LEU A 40 -0.71 11.33 5.77
C LEU A 40 -0.72 12.13 4.47
N THR A 41 -0.68 13.46 4.57
CA THR A 41 -0.73 14.36 3.42
C THR A 41 0.68 14.74 3.00
N LEU A 42 0.98 14.51 1.73
CA LEU A 42 2.22 14.88 1.06
C LEU A 42 1.94 16.13 0.20
N THR A 43 2.73 17.18 0.39
CA THR A 43 2.53 18.49 -0.24
C THR A 43 3.81 19.02 -0.87
N HIS A 44 3.74 19.60 -2.06
CA HIS A 44 4.84 20.34 -2.67
C HIS A 44 4.29 21.44 -3.59
N GLY A 45 4.45 22.71 -3.20
CA GLY A 45 3.86 23.84 -3.93
C GLY A 45 2.34 23.71 -4.06
N SER A 46 1.83 23.65 -5.28
CA SER A 46 0.41 23.42 -5.60
C SER A 46 -0.01 21.94 -5.62
N LEU A 47 0.93 21.01 -5.44
CA LEU A 47 0.67 19.57 -5.47
C LEU A 47 0.31 19.04 -4.08
N GLU A 48 -0.77 18.26 -3.98
CA GLU A 48 -1.16 17.54 -2.76
C GLU A 48 -1.58 16.10 -3.07
N TYR A 49 -1.20 15.16 -2.19
CA TYR A 49 -1.76 13.82 -2.16
C TYR A 49 -1.92 13.32 -0.71
N THR A 50 -3.05 12.68 -0.38
CA THR A 50 -3.29 12.15 0.97
C THR A 50 -3.39 10.62 0.96
N PHE A 51 -2.51 9.96 1.69
CA PHE A 51 -2.56 8.53 1.98
C PHE A 51 -3.39 8.25 3.24
N LEU A 52 -3.95 7.04 3.35
CA LEU A 52 -4.56 6.53 4.58
C LEU A 52 -3.65 5.47 5.21
N ILE A 53 -2.94 5.85 6.27
CA ILE A 53 -1.93 4.99 6.93
C ILE A 53 -2.49 4.44 8.24
N PRO A 54 -2.40 3.13 8.53
CA PRO A 54 -2.79 2.57 9.83
C PRO A 54 -2.12 3.30 10.99
N THR A 55 -2.85 3.59 12.08
CA THR A 55 -2.32 4.36 13.23
C THR A 55 -1.00 3.81 13.77
N ALA A 56 -0.80 2.48 13.76
CA ALA A 56 0.42 1.83 14.21
C ALA A 56 1.68 2.20 13.38
N LEU A 57 1.51 2.54 12.10
CA LEU A 57 2.60 2.92 11.18
C LEU A 57 2.72 4.44 11.00
N HIS A 58 1.82 5.23 11.58
CA HIS A 58 1.71 6.66 11.32
C HIS A 58 2.93 7.46 11.82
N PHE A 59 3.64 6.98 12.84
CA PHE A 59 4.91 7.57 13.28
C PHE A 59 6.00 7.43 12.20
N SER A 60 6.35 6.19 11.83
CA SER A 60 7.38 5.90 10.83
C SER A 60 7.04 6.49 9.46
N ALA A 61 5.75 6.53 9.10
CA ALA A 61 5.29 7.17 7.87
C ALA A 61 5.46 8.71 7.86
N ASN A 62 5.30 9.39 9.02
CA ASN A 62 5.64 10.81 9.12
C ASN A 62 7.14 11.01 9.09
N GLN A 63 7.94 10.17 9.75
CA GLN A 63 9.41 10.25 9.70
C GLN A 63 9.93 10.15 8.26
N LEU A 64 9.45 9.17 7.48
CA LEU A 64 9.76 9.05 6.04
C LEU A 64 9.30 10.27 5.24
N LYS A 65 8.08 10.78 5.50
CA LYS A 65 7.53 11.94 4.78
C LYS A 65 8.30 13.23 5.10
N ASP A 66 8.64 13.48 6.36
CA ASP A 66 9.39 14.66 6.79
C ASP A 66 10.84 14.61 6.25
N ALA A 67 11.47 13.44 6.27
CA ALA A 67 12.78 13.23 5.65
C ALA A 67 12.74 13.43 4.12
N PHE A 68 11.73 12.89 3.44
CA PHE A 68 11.54 13.11 2.00
C PHE A 68 11.32 14.59 1.65
N VAL A 69 10.45 15.30 2.38
CA VAL A 69 10.19 16.72 2.14
C VAL A 69 11.46 17.56 2.34
N ALA A 70 12.34 17.18 3.28
CA ALA A 70 13.65 17.83 3.44
C ALA A 70 14.63 17.60 2.27
N THR A 71 14.36 16.65 1.36
CA THR A 71 15.15 16.45 0.13
C THR A 71 14.62 17.22 -1.08
N LEU A 72 13.41 17.78 -1.01
CA LEU A 72 12.81 18.53 -2.11
C LEU A 72 13.38 19.97 -2.16
N PRO A 73 13.49 20.57 -3.36
CA PRO A 73 13.82 21.99 -3.49
C PRO A 73 12.70 22.87 -2.93
N GLN A 74 12.93 24.18 -2.84
CA GLN A 74 11.85 25.12 -2.53
C GLN A 74 10.88 25.19 -3.72
N PRO A 75 9.56 25.09 -3.50
CA PRO A 75 8.59 25.02 -4.59
C PRO A 75 8.56 26.32 -5.40
N THR A 76 8.44 26.19 -6.73
CA THR A 76 8.24 27.32 -7.65
C THR A 76 6.80 27.41 -8.12
N ASP A 77 6.33 28.61 -8.48
CA ASP A 77 4.94 28.85 -8.89
C ASP A 77 4.52 28.01 -10.11
N GLU A 78 5.47 27.70 -11.01
CA GLU A 78 5.25 26.94 -12.25
C GLU A 78 5.71 25.46 -12.18
N LEU A 79 6.23 25.01 -11.04
CA LEU A 79 6.83 23.67 -10.85
C LEU A 79 7.92 23.33 -11.90
N ALA A 80 8.76 24.33 -12.20
CA ALA A 80 9.57 24.38 -13.41
C ALA A 80 11.02 23.88 -13.25
N GLN A 81 11.52 23.68 -12.02
CA GLN A 81 12.91 23.19 -11.82
C GLN A 81 13.03 21.70 -12.17
N ASP A 82 14.18 21.25 -12.66
CA ASP A 82 14.35 19.84 -13.10
C ASP A 82 14.28 18.83 -11.94
N ASP A 83 14.73 19.23 -10.76
CA ASP A 83 14.67 18.47 -9.52
C ASP A 83 13.31 18.61 -8.78
N GLU A 84 12.42 19.47 -9.25
CA GLU A 84 11.07 19.69 -8.70
C GLU A 84 10.02 18.77 -9.36
N PRO A 85 9.08 18.16 -8.61
CA PRO A 85 7.99 17.38 -9.22
C PRO A 85 6.99 18.29 -9.97
N SER A 86 6.70 17.98 -11.23
CA SER A 86 5.73 18.74 -12.05
C SER A 86 4.31 18.13 -12.04
N SER A 87 4.06 17.06 -11.27
CA SER A 87 2.72 16.49 -11.11
C SER A 87 2.55 15.71 -9.82
N VAL A 88 1.31 15.53 -9.36
CA VAL A 88 0.98 14.73 -8.17
C VAL A 88 1.45 13.27 -8.30
N ALA A 89 1.33 12.69 -9.50
CA ALA A 89 1.81 11.34 -9.79
C ALA A 89 3.34 11.24 -9.65
N GLU A 90 4.08 12.24 -10.14
CA GLU A 90 5.54 12.30 -9.99
C GLU A 90 5.97 12.53 -8.54
N LEU A 91 5.27 13.42 -7.80
CA LEU A 91 5.51 13.66 -6.37
C LEU A 91 5.37 12.36 -5.56
N VAL A 92 4.30 11.59 -5.78
CA VAL A 92 4.10 10.28 -5.14
C VAL A 92 5.17 9.28 -5.62
N ALA A 93 5.51 9.27 -6.91
CA ALA A 93 6.56 8.39 -7.45
C ALA A 93 7.93 8.67 -6.80
N ARG A 94 8.30 9.95 -6.64
CA ARG A 94 9.53 10.36 -5.93
C ARG A 94 9.49 9.92 -4.47
N TYR A 95 8.36 10.05 -3.78
CA TYR A 95 8.21 9.59 -2.40
C TYR A 95 8.36 8.07 -2.23
N ILE A 96 7.74 7.25 -3.09
CA ILE A 96 7.92 5.78 -3.02
C ILE A 96 9.35 5.35 -3.37
N GLY A 97 10.03 6.06 -4.27
CA GLY A 97 11.44 5.81 -4.59
C GLY A 97 12.39 6.19 -3.45
N PHE A 98 12.11 7.30 -2.76
CA PHE A 98 12.80 7.68 -1.53
C PHE A 98 12.61 6.63 -0.44
N ALA A 99 11.36 6.23 -0.15
CA ALA A 99 11.07 5.21 0.86
C ALA A 99 11.67 3.83 0.52
N ALA A 100 11.84 3.48 -0.76
CA ALA A 100 12.57 2.29 -1.19
C ALA A 100 14.05 2.36 -0.83
N ARG A 101 14.69 3.52 -1.01
CA ARG A 101 16.08 3.75 -0.63
C ARG A 101 16.26 3.74 0.89
N GLU A 102 15.40 4.42 1.65
CA GLU A 102 15.45 4.42 3.12
C GLU A 102 15.24 3.01 3.72
N LEU A 103 14.52 2.13 3.02
CA LEU A 103 14.37 0.72 3.39
C LEU A 103 15.67 -0.09 3.16
N GLU A 104 16.42 0.21 2.10
CA GLU A 104 17.69 -0.45 1.78
C GLU A 104 18.87 0.10 2.62
N GLU A 105 18.85 1.38 2.98
CA GLU A 105 19.95 2.11 3.63
C GLU A 105 19.75 2.39 5.14
N GLY A 106 18.54 2.21 5.69
CA GLY A 106 18.14 2.74 7.01
C GLY A 106 18.15 1.78 8.21
N ASP A 107 18.04 2.35 9.41
CA ASP A 107 18.15 1.64 10.71
C ASP A 107 16.88 0.89 11.17
N ASP A 108 15.69 1.26 10.68
CA ASP A 108 14.40 0.57 10.97
C ASP A 108 13.70 0.10 9.68
N PRO A 109 14.27 -0.91 9.00
CA PRO A 109 13.72 -1.39 7.73
C PRO A 109 12.32 -1.99 7.88
N GLY A 110 12.01 -2.65 9.01
CA GLY A 110 10.74 -3.36 9.19
C GLY A 110 9.52 -2.44 9.16
N SER A 111 9.59 -1.28 9.83
CA SER A 111 8.50 -0.30 9.81
C SER A 111 8.36 0.37 8.43
N TYR A 112 9.47 0.64 7.76
CA TYR A 112 9.50 1.30 6.46
C TYR A 112 9.01 0.37 5.33
N GLU A 113 9.27 -0.94 5.41
CA GLU A 113 8.77 -1.92 4.45
C GLU A 113 7.23 -1.95 4.41
N GLU A 114 6.57 -1.94 5.56
CA GLU A 114 5.11 -1.92 5.66
C GLU A 114 4.50 -0.60 5.17
N VAL A 115 5.14 0.54 5.45
CA VAL A 115 4.74 1.83 4.87
C VAL A 115 4.88 1.79 3.34
N LEU A 116 6.02 1.32 2.82
CA LEU A 116 6.30 1.23 1.39
C LEU A 116 5.29 0.33 0.65
N LYS A 117 4.95 -0.83 1.22
CA LYS A 117 3.91 -1.74 0.69
C LYS A 117 2.55 -1.05 0.52
N ILE A 118 2.18 -0.16 1.45
CA ILE A 118 0.94 0.61 1.43
C ILE A 118 1.00 1.72 0.36
N VAL A 119 2.04 2.56 0.38
CA VAL A 119 2.12 3.72 -0.53
C VAL A 119 2.38 3.30 -1.98
N LEU A 120 3.09 2.19 -2.22
CA LEU A 120 3.22 1.57 -3.53
C LEU A 120 1.87 1.04 -4.03
N HIS A 121 1.10 0.35 -3.18
CA HIS A 121 -0.23 -0.14 -3.56
C HIS A 121 -1.21 1.01 -3.86
N GLU A 122 -1.13 2.10 -3.09
CA GLU A 122 -1.89 3.33 -3.34
C GLU A 122 -1.53 3.92 -4.71
N PHE A 123 -0.24 4.03 -5.04
CA PHE A 123 0.23 4.52 -6.34
C PHE A 123 -0.28 3.66 -7.52
N GLU A 124 -0.18 2.33 -7.38
CA GLU A 124 -0.72 1.38 -8.37
C GLU A 124 -2.23 1.55 -8.60
N ARG A 125 -3.00 1.77 -7.51
CA ARG A 125 -4.45 1.95 -7.58
C ARG A 125 -4.86 3.30 -8.17
N ALA A 126 -4.22 4.39 -7.74
CA ALA A 126 -4.62 5.75 -8.10
C ALA A 126 -4.17 6.17 -9.50
N PHE A 127 -2.91 5.87 -9.86
CA PHE A 127 -2.27 6.39 -11.07
C PHE A 127 -2.14 5.34 -12.17
N LEU A 128 -1.66 4.12 -11.87
CA LEU A 128 -1.48 3.10 -12.92
C LEU A 128 -2.81 2.58 -13.48
N ARG A 129 -3.80 2.33 -12.60
CA ARG A 129 -5.16 1.87 -12.99
C ARG A 129 -5.16 0.61 -13.88
N GLY A 130 -4.15 -0.26 -13.70
CA GLY A 130 -3.94 -1.48 -14.49
C GLY A 130 -2.93 -1.36 -15.63
N ASN A 131 -2.62 -0.14 -16.07
CA ASN A 131 -1.54 0.11 -17.04
C ASN A 131 -0.16 -0.14 -16.44
N GLU A 132 0.83 -0.27 -17.32
CA GLU A 132 2.25 -0.34 -16.98
C GLU A 132 2.81 1.08 -16.74
N VAL A 133 3.89 1.24 -15.95
CA VAL A 133 4.36 2.56 -15.49
C VAL A 133 4.90 3.44 -16.62
N HIS A 134 5.50 2.89 -17.68
CA HIS A 134 5.95 3.67 -18.84
C HIS A 134 4.78 4.35 -19.55
N ALA A 135 3.59 3.72 -19.61
CA ALA A 135 2.40 4.31 -20.19
C ALA A 135 1.94 5.56 -19.41
N ILE A 136 2.02 5.52 -18.07
CA ILE A 136 1.75 6.68 -17.23
C ILE A 136 2.87 7.72 -17.37
N ALA A 137 4.13 7.32 -17.28
CA ALA A 137 5.28 8.22 -17.38
C ALA A 137 5.31 9.01 -18.70
N ALA A 138 4.95 8.37 -19.82
CA ALA A 138 4.81 9.03 -21.11
C ALA A 138 3.83 10.21 -21.06
N SER A 139 2.70 10.04 -20.36
CA SER A 139 1.64 11.05 -20.20
C SER A 139 1.93 12.17 -19.21
N LEU A 140 2.97 12.05 -18.37
CA LEU A 140 3.31 13.09 -17.39
C LEU A 140 3.84 14.38 -18.06
N PRO A 141 3.66 15.55 -17.43
CA PRO A 141 4.33 16.78 -17.84
C PRO A 141 5.85 16.73 -17.57
N GLY A 142 6.57 17.72 -18.07
CA GLY A 142 8.01 17.89 -17.82
C GLY A 142 8.93 17.11 -18.78
N ILE A 143 10.24 17.27 -18.55
CA ILE A 143 11.31 16.69 -19.35
C ILE A 143 11.42 15.17 -19.19
N VAL A 144 12.16 14.52 -20.10
CA VAL A 144 12.35 13.06 -20.13
C VAL A 144 12.89 12.54 -18.79
N ASP A 145 13.82 13.25 -18.15
CA ASP A 145 14.44 12.80 -16.90
C ASP A 145 13.43 12.68 -15.74
N LYS A 146 12.46 13.60 -15.64
CA LYS A 146 11.36 13.49 -14.64
C LYS A 146 10.49 12.25 -14.88
N LYS A 147 10.26 11.90 -16.15
CA LYS A 147 9.53 10.68 -16.55
C LYS A 147 10.33 9.42 -16.20
N LEU A 148 11.65 9.44 -16.42
CA LEU A 148 12.56 8.36 -16.03
C LEU A 148 12.65 8.20 -14.50
N VAL A 149 12.63 9.28 -13.73
CA VAL A 149 12.54 9.23 -12.26
C VAL A 149 11.28 8.50 -11.81
N THR A 150 10.12 8.78 -12.42
CA THR A 150 8.86 8.08 -12.09
C THR A 150 8.96 6.57 -12.32
N VAL A 151 9.50 6.16 -13.47
CA VAL A 151 9.72 4.75 -13.83
C VAL A 151 10.71 4.09 -12.87
N ARG A 152 11.86 4.72 -12.63
CA ARG A 152 12.93 4.22 -11.75
C ARG A 152 12.41 4.00 -10.34
N SER A 153 11.73 4.99 -9.76
CA SER A 153 11.20 4.90 -8.40
C SER A 153 10.16 3.79 -8.23
N TYR A 154 9.30 3.58 -9.23
CA TYR A 154 8.33 2.49 -9.20
C TYR A 154 9.00 1.12 -9.19
N TYR A 155 9.97 0.88 -10.08
CA TYR A 155 10.68 -0.40 -10.14
C TYR A 155 11.59 -0.62 -8.92
N ALA A 156 12.24 0.42 -8.40
CA ALA A 156 12.97 0.37 -7.14
C ALA A 156 12.04 -0.03 -5.97
N ALA A 157 10.89 0.64 -5.82
CA ALA A 157 9.92 0.32 -4.78
C ALA A 157 9.40 -1.12 -4.89
N ARG A 158 9.10 -1.62 -6.11
CA ARG A 158 8.72 -3.04 -6.31
C ARG A 158 9.82 -4.00 -5.86
N SER A 159 11.07 -3.71 -6.23
CA SER A 159 12.24 -4.52 -5.87
C SER A 159 12.42 -4.59 -4.36
N ALA A 160 12.42 -3.43 -3.69
CA ALA A 160 12.68 -3.32 -2.26
C ALA A 160 11.64 -4.05 -1.38
N VAL A 161 10.37 -4.13 -1.81
CA VAL A 161 9.33 -4.94 -1.12
C VAL A 161 9.17 -6.37 -1.68
N GLY A 162 10.14 -6.86 -2.47
CA GLY A 162 10.14 -8.22 -3.02
C GLY A 162 8.96 -8.54 -3.95
N ARG A 163 8.31 -7.54 -4.56
CA ARG A 163 7.17 -7.74 -5.47
C ARG A 163 7.67 -7.96 -6.91
N PRO A 164 7.55 -9.17 -7.49
CA PRO A 164 7.96 -9.41 -8.87
C PRO A 164 7.22 -8.49 -9.83
N ILE A 165 7.84 -8.13 -10.96
CA ILE A 165 7.20 -7.30 -11.99
C ILE A 165 5.92 -7.99 -12.44
N LYS A 166 4.79 -7.27 -12.40
CA LYS A 166 3.51 -7.80 -12.84
C LYS A 166 3.51 -7.83 -14.37
N ALA A 167 3.12 -8.96 -14.95
CA ALA A 167 2.82 -8.99 -16.38
C ALA A 167 1.61 -8.07 -16.66
N HIS A 168 1.78 -7.11 -17.56
CA HIS A 168 0.69 -6.28 -18.08
C HIS A 168 0.28 -6.82 -19.45
N GLU A 169 -1.02 -6.91 -19.69
CA GLU A 169 -1.56 -7.35 -20.96
C GLU A 169 -1.41 -6.22 -22.00
N SER A 170 -0.29 -6.24 -22.73
CA SER A 170 -0.05 -5.28 -23.81
C SER A 170 -1.02 -5.54 -24.95
N ALA A 171 -1.78 -4.52 -25.35
CA ALA A 171 -2.68 -4.60 -26.50
C ALA A 171 -1.94 -5.08 -27.75
N LEU A 172 -0.73 -4.56 -28.02
CA LEU A 172 0.09 -4.99 -29.15
C LEU A 172 0.46 -6.48 -29.11
N LEU A 173 0.74 -7.02 -27.91
CA LEU A 173 1.06 -8.45 -27.76
C LEU A 173 -0.19 -9.34 -27.88
N ARG A 174 -1.37 -8.85 -27.49
CA ARG A 174 -2.63 -9.55 -27.72
C ARG A 174 -3.00 -9.57 -29.20
N GLU A 175 -2.98 -8.41 -29.89
CA GLU A 175 -3.27 -8.37 -31.32
C GLU A 175 -2.27 -9.23 -32.14
N ALA A 176 -1.03 -9.39 -31.66
CA ALA A 176 -0.07 -10.31 -32.26
C ALA A 176 -0.30 -11.80 -31.95
N ALA A 177 -0.98 -12.12 -30.84
CA ALA A 177 -1.40 -13.47 -30.51
C ALA A 177 -2.71 -13.87 -31.23
N ASP A 178 -3.55 -12.89 -31.55
CA ASP A 178 -4.81 -13.04 -32.29
C ASP A 178 -4.62 -12.94 -33.83
N ASP A 179 -3.38 -13.04 -34.33
CA ASP A 179 -2.98 -12.91 -35.75
C ASP A 179 -3.36 -11.56 -36.44
N ASN A 180 -3.79 -10.55 -35.67
CA ASN A 180 -4.11 -9.20 -36.16
C ASN A 180 -2.85 -8.33 -36.41
N ALA A 181 -1.70 -8.71 -35.87
CA ALA A 181 -0.42 -8.01 -36.03
C ALA A 181 0.79 -8.96 -36.11
N CYS A 182 1.82 -8.58 -36.86
CA CYS A 182 3.09 -9.33 -36.92
C CYS A 182 4.22 -8.56 -36.23
N LEU A 183 4.96 -9.22 -35.32
CA LEU A 183 6.08 -8.63 -34.59
C LEU A 183 7.42 -9.09 -35.14
N TYR A 184 8.32 -8.14 -35.37
CA TYR A 184 9.71 -8.39 -35.78
C TYR A 184 10.65 -7.63 -34.84
N ALA A 185 11.60 -8.34 -34.23
CA ALA A 185 12.64 -7.72 -33.41
C ALA A 185 13.86 -7.40 -34.29
N VAL A 186 14.25 -6.12 -34.33
CA VAL A 186 15.43 -5.65 -35.06
C VAL A 186 16.40 -5.01 -34.06
N PHE A 187 17.65 -5.46 -34.07
CA PHE A 187 18.70 -4.95 -33.19
C PHE A 187 19.70 -4.14 -34.01
N GLY A 188 19.90 -2.88 -33.64
CA GLY A 188 20.77 -1.94 -34.36
C GLY A 188 22.26 -2.19 -34.16
N GLY A 189 23.07 -1.59 -35.04
CA GLY A 189 24.54 -1.59 -34.96
C GLY A 189 25.12 -0.34 -34.29
N GLN A 190 26.41 -0.10 -34.53
CA GLN A 190 27.11 1.11 -34.08
C GLN A 190 26.69 2.32 -34.94
N GLY A 191 26.68 3.52 -34.34
CA GLY A 191 26.41 4.80 -35.04
C GLY A 191 25.05 5.44 -34.79
N ASN A 192 24.24 4.93 -33.86
CA ASN A 192 22.87 5.41 -33.59
C ASN A 192 22.78 6.45 -32.45
N ILE A 193 23.78 7.31 -32.29
CA ILE A 193 23.79 8.39 -31.29
C ILE A 193 23.97 9.74 -31.97
N GLU A 194 22.93 10.58 -31.90
CA GLU A 194 22.89 11.99 -32.32
C GLU A 194 22.10 12.79 -31.27
#